data_AF-Q6CM37-F1
#
_entry.id   AF-Q6CM37-F1
#
_cell.length_a   1.000
_cell.length_b   1.000
_cell.length_c   1.000
_cell.angle_alpha   90.00
_cell.angle_beta   90.00
_cell.angle_gamma   90.00
#
_symmetry.space_group_name_H-M   'P 1'
#
loop_
_entity.id
_entity.type
_entity.pdbx_description
1 polymer ?
#
loop_
_entity_poly.entity_id
_entity_poly.type
_entity_poly.pdbx_seq_one_letter_code
_entity_poly.pdbx_strand_id
1 'polypeptide(L)'
;MDLIRDIPIITRCWGIGILMLNLALWCNFLTVYDVAYSWDAVYYRKQYLRLIYGLFYIKLSPDLIGNAVVALSSLQLIEQTTTDKRKLALKILCLYLSVVFFIVYSDLPLSIGQALGINMWYYVSKKSNNAALFVFNVAVNVVWIPISSIALIYLLTPLELRQALALIIPGHLLYFIDEAMSKTYGLNI
;
A
#
# COMPACT_ATOMS: atom_id res chain seq x y z
N MET A 1 15.44 24.41 7.27
CA MET A 1 14.85 23.05 7.26
C MET A 1 14.01 22.95 6.01
N ASP A 2 14.52 22.26 4.98
CA ASP A 2 13.73 22.00 3.77
C ASP A 2 12.88 20.76 4.02
N LEU A 3 11.62 20.94 4.46
CA LEU A 3 10.68 19.83 4.72
C LEU A 3 10.57 18.83 3.55
N ILE A 4 10.86 19.29 2.32
CA ILE A 4 10.76 18.52 1.08
C ILE A 4 12.03 17.69 0.79
N ARG A 5 13.17 18.07 1.37
CA ARG A 5 14.47 17.42 1.13
C ARG A 5 14.71 16.23 2.07
N ASP A 6 14.06 16.24 3.23
CA ASP A 6 14.13 15.15 4.22
C ASP A 6 13.28 13.94 3.83
N ILE A 7 12.33 14.11 2.89
CA ILE A 7 11.51 13.03 2.36
C ILE A 7 12.30 12.26 1.29
N PRO A 8 12.41 10.93 1.41
CA PRO A 8 13.06 10.09 0.41
C PRO A 8 12.44 10.21 -1.00
N ILE A 9 13.23 9.91 -2.03
CA ILE A 9 12.88 10.32 -3.40
C ILE A 9 11.71 9.53 -3.98
N ILE A 10 11.62 8.22 -3.73
CA ILE A 10 10.53 7.39 -4.25
C ILE A 10 9.23 7.76 -3.55
N THR A 11 9.28 7.95 -2.23
CA THR A 11 8.16 8.44 -1.43
C THR A 11 7.63 9.78 -1.95
N ARG A 12 8.53 10.73 -2.24
CA ARG A 12 8.15 12.03 -2.80
C ARG A 12 7.53 11.91 -4.19
N CYS A 13 8.10 11.09 -5.07
CA CYS A 13 7.55 10.85 -6.40
C CYS A 13 6.15 10.22 -6.33
N TRP A 14 5.93 9.26 -5.44
CA TRP A 14 4.61 8.64 -5.27
C TRP A 14 3.59 9.64 -4.72
N GLY A 15 3.96 10.44 -3.71
CA GLY A 15 3.11 11.50 -3.17
C GLY A 15 2.71 12.55 -4.22
N ILE A 16 3.66 13.03 -5.02
CA ILE A 16 3.36 13.96 -6.13
C ILE A 16 2.43 13.30 -7.15
N GLY A 17 2.66 12.02 -7.49
CA GLY A 17 1.81 11.29 -8.41
C GLY A 17 0.36 11.15 -7.91
N ILE A 18 0.17 10.88 -6.61
CA ILE A 18 -1.16 10.84 -5.98
C ILE A 18 -1.86 12.19 -6.09
N LEU A 19 -1.16 13.29 -5.78
CA LEU A 19 -1.71 14.64 -5.87
C LEU A 19 -2.07 15.01 -7.31
N MET A 20 -1.18 14.76 -8.27
CA MET A 20 -1.40 15.06 -9.68
C MET A 20 -2.59 14.27 -10.25
N LEU A 21 -2.72 12.99 -9.92
CA LEU A 21 -3.82 12.18 -10.42
C LEU A 21 -5.17 12.62 -9.83
N ASN A 22 -5.22 12.94 -8.54
CA ASN A 22 -6.42 13.48 -7.93
C ASN A 22 -6.80 14.86 -8.50
N LEU A 23 -5.81 15.71 -8.80
CA LEU A 23 -6.05 16.99 -9.48
C LEU A 23 -6.59 16.78 -10.90
N ALA A 24 -6.04 15.83 -11.66
CA ALA A 24 -6.52 15.48 -12.99
C ALA A 24 -7.98 14.97 -12.97
N LEU A 25 -8.34 14.17 -11.95
CA LEU A 25 -9.73 13.75 -11.72
C LEU A 25 -10.63 14.94 -11.36
N TRP A 26 -10.16 15.85 -10.52
CA TRP A 26 -10.94 17.03 -10.11
C TRP A 26 -11.19 18.01 -11.27
N CYS A 27 -10.21 18.16 -12.17
CA CYS A 27 -10.33 18.95 -13.39
C CYS A 27 -11.09 18.22 -14.52
N ASN A 28 -11.60 16.99 -14.29
CA ASN A 28 -12.26 16.14 -15.29
C ASN A 28 -11.40 15.82 -16.53
N PHE A 29 -10.07 15.85 -16.41
CA PHE A 29 -9.18 15.34 -17.47
C PHE A 29 -9.20 13.81 -17.54
N LEU A 30 -9.48 13.16 -16.40
CA LEU A 30 -9.64 11.73 -16.26
C LEU A 30 -10.96 11.44 -15.55
N THR A 31 -11.57 10.30 -15.84
CA THR A 31 -12.72 9.81 -15.08
C THR A 31 -12.29 8.70 -14.11
N VAL A 32 -13.09 8.45 -13.08
CA VAL A 32 -12.84 7.33 -12.14
C VAL A 32 -12.78 6.00 -12.89
N TYR A 33 -13.51 5.85 -13.99
CA TYR A 33 -13.50 4.65 -14.83
C TYR A 33 -12.18 4.42 -15.55
N ASP A 34 -11.41 5.48 -15.83
CA ASP A 34 -10.10 5.40 -16.48
C ASP A 34 -9.00 4.98 -15.49
N VAL A 35 -9.27 5.15 -14.20
CA VAL A 35 -8.31 4.91 -13.11
C VAL A 35 -8.65 3.63 -12.34
N ALA A 36 -9.92 3.24 -12.32
CA ALA A 36 -10.39 2.00 -11.72
C ALA A 36 -9.78 0.79 -12.45
N TYR A 37 -9.11 -0.05 -11.68
CA TYR A 37 -8.53 -1.29 -12.19
C TYR A 37 -9.61 -2.36 -12.35
N SER A 38 -9.57 -3.07 -13.47
CA SER A 38 -10.34 -4.27 -13.75
C SER A 38 -9.51 -5.17 -14.66
N TRP A 39 -9.50 -6.47 -14.36
CA TRP A 39 -8.77 -7.45 -15.17
C TRP A 39 -9.22 -7.42 -16.63
N ASP A 40 -10.53 -7.35 -16.85
CA ASP A 40 -11.09 -7.37 -18.20
C ASP A 40 -10.67 -6.15 -19.03
N ALA A 41 -10.65 -4.98 -18.40
CA ALA A 41 -10.22 -3.76 -19.06
C ALA A 41 -8.73 -3.79 -19.43
N VAL A 42 -7.89 -4.35 -18.56
CA VAL A 42 -6.45 -4.38 -18.79
C VAL A 42 -6.05 -5.45 -19.79
N TYR A 43 -6.54 -6.69 -19.64
CA TYR A 43 -6.08 -7.83 -20.44
C TYR A 43 -6.89 -8.03 -21.72
N TYR A 44 -8.23 -7.99 -21.65
CA TYR A 44 -9.06 -8.17 -22.84
C TYR A 44 -9.15 -6.89 -23.68
N ARG A 45 -9.28 -5.73 -23.04
CA ARG A 45 -9.39 -4.43 -23.75
C ARG A 45 -8.06 -3.69 -23.93
N LYS A 46 -6.94 -4.28 -23.49
CA LYS A 46 -5.57 -3.75 -23.66
C LYS A 46 -5.36 -2.35 -23.07
N GLN A 47 -6.13 -1.98 -22.04
CA GLN A 47 -6.02 -0.66 -21.39
C GLN A 47 -4.99 -0.68 -20.26
N TYR A 48 -3.72 -0.92 -20.61
CA TYR A 48 -2.63 -1.10 -19.64
C TYR A 48 -2.34 0.13 -18.78
N LEU A 49 -2.69 1.34 -19.25
CA LEU A 49 -2.51 2.57 -18.48
C LEU A 49 -3.24 2.55 -17.12
N ARG A 50 -4.31 1.75 -16.99
CA ARG A 50 -5.03 1.57 -15.71
C ARG A 50 -4.16 0.97 -14.61
N LEU A 51 -3.16 0.15 -14.95
CA LEU A 51 -2.20 -0.38 -13.98
C LEU A 51 -1.32 0.73 -13.39
N ILE A 52 -0.96 1.69 -14.23
CA ILE A 52 -0.11 2.83 -13.86
C ILE A 52 -0.93 3.86 -13.10
N TYR A 53 -2.09 4.28 -13.62
CA TYR A 53 -2.96 5.23 -12.92
C TYR A 53 -3.50 4.65 -11.61
N GLY A 54 -3.86 3.37 -11.59
CA GLY A 54 -4.30 2.68 -10.39
C GLY A 54 -3.26 2.68 -9.26
N LEU A 55 -1.96 2.67 -9.59
CA LEU A 55 -0.87 2.77 -8.60
C LEU A 55 -0.86 4.11 -7.86
N PHE A 56 -1.16 5.20 -8.57
CA PHE A 56 -1.19 6.55 -7.99
C PHE A 56 -2.57 6.94 -7.45
N TYR A 57 -3.58 6.12 -7.70
CA TYR A 57 -4.94 6.44 -7.27
C TYR A 57 -5.15 6.10 -5.81
N ILE A 58 -5.20 7.13 -4.99
CA ILE A 58 -5.74 7.08 -3.62
C ILE A 58 -6.74 8.22 -3.53
N LYS A 59 -8.02 7.91 -3.34
CA LYS A 59 -9.08 8.92 -3.28
C LYS A 59 -8.80 9.88 -2.11
N LEU A 60 -8.59 11.16 -2.42
CA LEU A 60 -8.40 12.22 -1.43
C LEU A 60 -9.76 12.82 -1.03
N SER A 61 -10.52 12.09 -0.21
CA SER A 61 -11.66 12.65 0.53
C SER A 61 -11.26 12.86 2.00
N PRO A 62 -11.92 13.77 2.75
CA PRO A 62 -11.62 14.01 4.17
C PRO A 62 -11.48 12.71 4.98
N ASP A 63 -12.33 11.73 4.72
CA ASP A 63 -12.34 10.42 5.39
C ASP A 63 -11.17 9.50 5.00
N LEU A 64 -10.54 9.73 3.84
CA LEU A 64 -9.53 8.86 3.24
C LEU A 64 -8.13 9.48 3.17
N ILE A 65 -7.97 10.76 3.51
CA ILE A 65 -6.66 11.42 3.61
C ILE A 65 -5.74 10.67 4.57
N GLY A 66 -6.29 10.15 5.68
CA GLY A 66 -5.54 9.32 6.62
C GLY A 66 -4.86 8.11 5.97
N ASN A 67 -5.54 7.46 5.02
CA ASN A 67 -4.98 6.31 4.29
C ASN A 67 -3.81 6.71 3.40
N ALA A 68 -3.89 7.87 2.74
CA ALA A 68 -2.79 8.40 1.93
C ALA A 68 -1.56 8.74 2.80
N VAL A 69 -1.78 9.37 3.96
CA VAL A 69 -0.71 9.72 4.91
C VAL A 69 -0.04 8.47 5.49
N VAL A 70 -0.82 7.47 5.89
CA VAL A 70 -0.32 6.19 6.40
C VAL A 70 0.47 5.44 5.32
N ALA A 71 -0.03 5.43 4.08
CA ALA A 71 0.66 4.81 2.95
C ALA A 71 2.02 5.48 2.67
N LEU A 72 2.06 6.81 2.62
CA LEU A 72 3.30 7.57 2.39
C LEU A 72 4.30 7.40 3.53
N SER A 73 3.84 7.47 4.77
CA SER A 73 4.68 7.22 5.96
C SER A 73 5.26 5.81 5.96
N SER A 74 4.46 4.82 5.54
CA SER A 74 4.91 3.43 5.44
C SER A 74 5.97 3.27 4.35
N LEU A 75 5.76 3.86 3.17
CA LEU A 75 6.76 3.84 2.09
C LEU A 75 8.06 4.55 2.51
N GLN A 76 7.95 5.69 3.21
CA GLN A 76 9.09 6.42 3.75
C GLN A 76 9.94 5.52 4.66
N LEU A 77 9.30 4.78 5.56
CA LEU A 77 10.02 3.88 6.47
C LEU A 77 10.68 2.73 5.70
N ILE A 78 10.01 2.16 4.69
CA ILE A 78 10.60 1.10 3.86
C ILE A 78 11.84 1.63 3.11
N GLU A 79 11.76 2.83 2.55
CA GLU A 79 12.85 3.47 1.81
C GLU A 79 14.03 3.86 2.73
N GLN A 80 13.75 4.32 3.95
CA GLN A 80 14.80 4.66 4.94
C GLN A 80 15.48 3.42 5.54
N THR A 81 14.73 2.33 5.75
CA THR A 81 15.28 1.09 6.33
C THR A 81 16.01 0.22 5.31
N THR A 82 15.80 0.44 4.01
CA THR A 82 16.42 -0.33 2.94
C THR A 82 17.54 0.46 2.29
N THR A 83 18.80 0.15 2.63
CA THR A 83 19.98 0.90 2.14
C THR A 83 20.25 0.68 0.65
N ASP A 84 19.97 -0.50 0.12
CA ASP A 84 20.19 -0.83 -1.29
C ASP A 84 18.95 -0.51 -2.14
N LYS A 85 19.12 0.35 -3.15
CA LYS A 85 18.06 0.77 -4.05
C LYS A 85 17.48 -0.38 -4.89
N ARG A 86 18.30 -1.40 -5.22
CA ARG A 86 17.84 -2.56 -6.01
C ARG A 86 16.88 -3.42 -5.21
N LYS A 87 17.25 -3.64 -3.94
CA LYS A 87 16.45 -4.34 -2.94
C LYS A 87 15.12 -3.66 -2.68
N LEU A 88 15.16 -2.35 -2.47
CA LEU A 88 13.95 -1.54 -2.35
C LEU A 88 13.02 -1.67 -3.56
N ALA A 89 13.57 -1.53 -4.78
CA ALA A 89 12.80 -1.69 -6.00
C ALA A 89 12.17 -3.09 -6.12
N LEU A 90 12.91 -4.14 -5.75
CA LEU A 90 12.41 -5.51 -5.77
C LEU A 90 11.30 -5.72 -4.74
N LYS A 91 11.40 -5.16 -3.53
CA LYS A 91 10.31 -5.20 -2.53
C LYS A 91 9.04 -4.55 -3.03
N ILE A 92 9.16 -3.31 -3.52
CA ILE A 92 8.00 -2.54 -3.99
C ILE A 92 7.37 -3.25 -5.20
N LEU A 93 8.18 -3.76 -6.13
CA LEU A 93 7.70 -4.49 -7.30
C LEU A 93 7.02 -5.80 -6.91
N CYS A 94 7.62 -6.60 -6.02
CA CYS A 94 7.04 -7.84 -5.52
C CYS A 94 5.70 -7.59 -4.83
N LEU A 95 5.64 -6.55 -3.99
CA LEU A 95 4.41 -6.15 -3.32
C LEU A 95 3.34 -5.69 -4.32
N TYR A 96 3.70 -4.84 -5.27
CA TYR A 96 2.80 -4.35 -6.31
C TYR A 96 2.21 -5.50 -7.14
N LEU A 97 3.06 -6.41 -7.64
CA LEU A 97 2.61 -7.57 -8.41
C LEU A 97 1.72 -8.49 -7.59
N SER A 98 2.06 -8.71 -6.31
CA SER A 98 1.22 -9.50 -5.40
C SER A 98 -0.14 -8.84 -5.21
N VAL A 99 -0.20 -7.53 -4.94
CA VAL A 99 -1.46 -6.78 -4.79
C VAL A 99 -2.31 -6.86 -6.06
N VAL A 100 -1.71 -6.63 -7.23
CA VAL A 100 -2.41 -6.74 -8.52
C VAL A 100 -2.99 -8.14 -8.71
N PHE A 101 -2.21 -9.19 -8.43
CA PHE A 101 -2.68 -10.58 -8.52
C PHE A 101 -3.86 -10.86 -7.58
N PHE A 102 -3.78 -10.40 -6.32
CA PHE A 102 -4.84 -10.62 -5.34
C PHE A 102 -6.11 -9.82 -5.66
N ILE A 103 -6.00 -8.59 -6.17
CA ILE A 103 -7.16 -7.78 -6.58
C ILE A 103 -7.97 -8.51 -7.66
N VAL A 104 -7.30 -9.18 -8.60
CA VAL A 104 -7.93 -9.94 -9.69
C VAL A 104 -8.68 -11.15 -9.16
N TYR A 105 -8.14 -11.82 -8.14
CA TYR A 105 -8.76 -13.02 -7.58
C TYR A 105 -9.87 -12.72 -6.59
N SER A 106 -9.80 -11.59 -5.87
CA SER A 106 -10.76 -11.24 -4.82
C SER A 106 -11.83 -10.24 -5.26
N ASP A 107 -11.77 -9.71 -6.48
CA ASP A 107 -12.63 -8.61 -6.96
C ASP A 107 -12.67 -7.43 -5.97
N LEU A 108 -11.50 -7.03 -5.48
CA LEU A 108 -11.40 -6.00 -4.42
C LEU A 108 -11.91 -4.64 -4.93
N PRO A 109 -12.90 -4.00 -4.28
CA PRO A 109 -13.46 -2.72 -4.72
C PRO A 109 -12.58 -1.51 -4.36
N LEU A 110 -11.26 -1.71 -4.23
CA LEU A 110 -10.28 -0.69 -3.88
C LEU A 110 -9.29 -0.49 -5.03
N SER A 111 -8.74 0.72 -5.12
CA SER A 111 -7.67 0.98 -6.07
C SER A 111 -6.39 0.24 -5.72
N ILE A 112 -5.53 0.01 -6.72
CA ILE A 112 -4.23 -0.64 -6.50
C ILE A 112 -3.40 0.17 -5.49
N GLY A 113 -3.37 1.50 -5.61
CA GLY A 113 -2.64 2.39 -4.72
C GLY A 113 -3.13 2.31 -3.26
N GLN A 114 -4.45 2.22 -3.04
CA GLN A 114 -5.01 2.05 -1.70
C GLN A 114 -4.65 0.69 -1.09
N ALA A 115 -4.87 -0.38 -1.85
CA ALA A 115 -4.53 -1.73 -1.40
C ALA A 115 -3.02 -1.88 -1.13
N LEU A 116 -2.18 -1.27 -1.97
CA LEU A 116 -0.74 -1.23 -1.81
C LEU A 116 -0.34 -0.49 -0.53
N GLY A 117 -0.93 0.68 -0.28
CA GLY A 117 -0.67 1.46 0.94
C GLY A 117 -1.01 0.71 2.23
N ILE A 118 -2.16 0.03 2.26
CA ILE A 118 -2.57 -0.81 3.41
C ILE A 118 -1.60 -1.98 3.61
N ASN A 119 -1.20 -2.65 2.53
CA ASN A 119 -0.24 -3.75 2.62
C ASN A 119 1.17 -3.29 3.04
N MET A 120 1.63 -2.11 2.59
CA MET A 120 2.87 -1.49 3.07
C MET A 120 2.80 -1.18 4.56
N TRP A 121 1.68 -0.64 5.03
CA TRP A 121 1.44 -0.35 6.43
C TRP A 121 1.46 -1.61 7.30
N TYR A 122 0.82 -2.68 6.84
CA TYR A 122 0.88 -3.98 7.49
C TYR A 122 2.33 -4.51 7.58
N TYR A 123 3.06 -4.52 6.46
CA TYR A 123 4.44 -5.00 6.39
C TYR A 123 5.36 -4.23 7.36
N VAL A 124 5.29 -2.90 7.35
CA VAL A 124 6.06 -2.04 8.25
C VAL A 124 5.72 -2.31 9.70
N SER A 125 4.43 -2.39 10.03
CA SER A 125 3.97 -2.65 11.39
C SER A 125 4.48 -4.00 11.89
N LYS A 126 4.50 -5.03 11.03
CA LYS A 126 5.00 -6.36 11.36
C LYS A 126 6.52 -6.41 11.54
N LYS A 127 7.26 -5.67 10.73
CA LYS A 127 8.73 -5.59 10.80
C LYS A 127 9.21 -4.73 11.97
N SER A 128 8.46 -3.69 12.33
CA SER A 128 8.70 -2.87 13.52
C SER A 128 8.32 -3.67 14.77
N ASN A 129 9.16 -4.61 15.16
CA ASN A 129 8.99 -5.44 16.37
C ASN A 129 9.17 -4.64 17.68
N ASN A 130 9.11 -3.30 17.63
CA ASN A 130 9.43 -2.39 18.71
C ASN A 130 8.20 -1.70 19.33
N ALA A 131 8.31 -1.59 20.67
CA ALA A 131 7.54 -0.86 21.67
C ALA A 131 6.10 -0.52 21.31
N ALA A 132 5.20 -1.19 22.00
CA ALA A 132 3.79 -0.86 22.06
C ALA A 132 3.50 0.65 22.01
N LEU A 133 2.56 1.04 21.15
CA LEU A 133 1.97 2.37 21.23
C LEU A 133 1.15 2.41 22.52
N PHE A 134 1.46 3.36 23.40
CA PHE A 134 0.64 3.64 24.58
C PHE A 134 -0.63 4.35 24.13
N VAL A 135 -1.67 3.58 23.89
CA VAL A 135 -3.01 4.11 23.63
C VAL A 135 -3.77 3.99 24.94
N PHE A 136 -4.13 5.13 25.54
CA PHE A 136 -4.81 5.18 26.85
C PHE A 136 -4.10 4.36 27.96
N ASN A 137 -2.77 4.47 28.08
CA ASN A 137 -1.93 3.69 29.00
C ASN A 137 -1.90 2.17 28.77
N VAL A 138 -2.48 1.67 27.68
CA VAL A 138 -2.35 0.26 27.28
C VAL A 138 -1.27 0.12 26.22
N ALA A 139 -0.33 -0.78 26.47
CA ALA A 139 0.71 -1.15 25.54
C ALA A 139 0.14 -2.02 24.41
N VAL A 140 -0.17 -1.43 23.25
CA VAL A 140 -0.65 -2.15 22.07
C VAL A 140 0.47 -2.36 21.06
N ASN A 141 0.74 -3.61 20.66
CA ASN A 141 1.67 -3.91 19.57
C ASN A 141 1.16 -3.26 18.26
N VAL A 142 2.03 -2.50 17.60
CA VAL A 142 1.75 -1.73 16.39
C VAL A 142 1.09 -2.57 15.29
N VAL A 143 1.39 -3.88 15.23
CA VAL A 143 0.78 -4.84 14.30
C VAL A 143 -0.73 -4.96 14.44
N TRP A 144 -1.28 -4.78 15.64
CA TRP A 144 -2.71 -4.89 15.85
C TRP A 144 -3.49 -3.74 15.23
N ILE A 145 -2.86 -2.60 14.98
CA ILE A 145 -3.53 -1.41 14.42
C ILE A 145 -4.00 -1.65 12.97
N PRO A 146 -3.17 -2.08 12.01
CA PRO A 146 -3.66 -2.40 10.67
C PRO A 146 -4.65 -3.56 10.67
N ILE A 147 -4.44 -4.59 11.51
CA ILE A 147 -5.34 -5.75 11.58
C ILE A 147 -6.74 -5.34 12.08
N SER A 148 -6.79 -4.59 13.18
CA SER A 148 -8.06 -4.09 13.74
C SER A 148 -8.75 -3.10 12.81
N SER A 149 -7.99 -2.29 12.09
CA SER A 149 -8.54 -1.38 11.07
C SER A 149 -9.20 -2.16 9.93
N ILE A 150 -8.53 -3.21 9.42
CA ILE A 150 -9.10 -4.06 8.37
C ILE A 150 -10.32 -4.84 8.88
N ALA A 151 -10.26 -5.34 10.12
CA ALA A 151 -11.41 -6.01 10.74
C ALA A 151 -12.61 -5.07 10.91
N LEU A 152 -12.37 -3.81 11.31
CA LEU A 152 -13.40 -2.79 11.42
C LEU A 152 -13.99 -2.45 10.06
N ILE A 153 -13.17 -2.31 9.01
CA ILE A 153 -13.66 -2.10 7.64
C ILE A 153 -14.52 -3.31 7.20
N TYR A 154 -14.07 -4.53 7.46
CA TYR A 154 -14.83 -5.75 7.16
C TYR A 154 -16.19 -5.81 7.89
N LEU A 155 -16.28 -5.29 9.12
CA LEU A 155 -17.54 -5.25 9.87
C LEU A 155 -18.48 -4.11 9.43
N LEU A 156 -17.92 -2.96 9.04
CA LEU A 156 -18.69 -1.77 8.66
C LEU A 156 -19.06 -1.70 7.18
N THR A 157 -18.38 -2.46 6.33
CA THR A 157 -18.61 -2.48 4.88
C THR A 157 -18.92 -3.90 4.42
N PRO A 158 -19.70 -4.08 3.34
CA PRO A 158 -20.05 -5.40 2.80
C PRO A 158 -18.87 -6.03 2.03
N LEU A 159 -17.70 -6.11 2.66
CA LEU A 159 -16.52 -6.78 2.10
C LEU A 159 -16.65 -8.28 2.33
N GLU A 160 -16.28 -9.05 1.31
CA GLU A 160 -16.12 -10.48 1.49
C GLU A 160 -14.83 -10.80 2.25
N LEU A 161 -14.79 -11.95 2.93
CA LEU A 161 -13.60 -12.41 3.65
C LEU A 161 -12.36 -12.46 2.73
N ARG A 162 -12.55 -12.87 1.47
CA ARG A 162 -11.49 -12.96 0.45
C ARG A 162 -10.89 -11.59 0.15
N GLN A 163 -11.72 -10.55 0.12
CA GLN A 163 -11.33 -9.16 -0.11
C GLN A 163 -10.58 -8.60 1.11
N ALA A 164 -11.05 -8.88 2.32
CA ALA A 164 -10.34 -8.50 3.54
C ALA A 164 -8.97 -9.16 3.62
N LEU A 165 -8.86 -10.43 3.25
CA LEU A 165 -7.58 -11.16 3.21
C LEU A 165 -6.61 -10.59 2.15
N ALA A 166 -7.09 -10.10 1.01
CA ALA A 166 -6.27 -9.46 -0.01
C ALA A 166 -5.57 -8.17 0.49
N LEU A 167 -6.05 -7.58 1.58
CA LEU A 167 -5.41 -6.41 2.23
C LEU A 167 -4.29 -6.77 3.21
N ILE A 168 -4.13 -8.06 3.54
CA ILE A 168 -3.14 -8.55 4.52
C ILE A 168 -2.13 -9.49 3.86
N ILE A 169 -2.60 -10.44 3.05
CA ILE A 169 -1.78 -11.53 2.52
C ILE A 169 -0.56 -11.03 1.73
N PRO A 170 -0.67 -10.06 0.78
CA PRO A 170 0.49 -9.57 0.05
C PRO A 170 1.60 -9.00 0.97
N GLY A 171 1.22 -8.19 1.96
CA GLY A 171 2.15 -7.64 2.95
C GLY A 171 2.76 -8.72 3.84
N HIS A 172 1.96 -9.72 4.25
CA HIS A 172 2.44 -10.86 5.03
C HIS A 172 3.40 -11.76 4.26
N LEU A 173 3.12 -12.01 2.98
CA LEU A 173 3.98 -12.80 2.10
C LEU A 173 5.34 -12.10 1.92
N LEU A 174 5.35 -10.79 1.68
CA LEU A 174 6.58 -10.02 1.58
C LEU A 174 7.38 -10.08 2.89
N TYR A 175 6.72 -9.92 4.04
CA TYR A 175 7.35 -10.06 5.35
C TYR A 175 7.96 -11.46 5.54
N PHE A 176 7.20 -12.51 5.21
CA PHE A 176 7.66 -13.89 5.32
C PHE A 176 8.88 -14.17 4.44
N ILE A 177 8.88 -13.70 3.19
CA ILE A 177 10.02 -13.85 2.27
C ILE A 177 11.25 -13.10 2.81
N ASP A 178 11.08 -11.86 3.28
CA ASP A 178 12.18 -11.06 3.84
C ASP A 178 12.79 -11.75 5.09
N GLU A 179 11.94 -12.24 5.99
CA GLU A 179 12.40 -12.95 7.19
C GLU A 179 13.03 -14.31 6.88
N ALA A 180 12.43 -15.08 5.98
CA ALA A 180 12.97 -16.36 5.55
C ALA A 180 14.36 -16.18 4.93
N MET A 181 14.52 -15.22 4.02
CA MET A 181 15.78 -14.95 3.32
C MET A 181 16.86 -14.41 4.25
N SER A 182 16.48 -13.56 5.21
CA SER A 182 17.39 -13.07 6.25
C SER A 182 17.88 -14.21 7.15
N LYS A 183 16.98 -15.09 7.61
CA LYS A 183 17.32 -16.19 8.53
C LYS A 183 18.07 -17.35 7.87
N THR A 184 17.75 -17.72 6.63
CA THR A 184 18.39 -18.85 5.94
C THR A 184 19.67 -18.47 5.22
N TYR A 185 19.72 -17.30 4.58
CA TYR A 185 20.84 -16.91 3.72
C TYR A 185 21.64 -15.72 4.26
N GLY A 186 21.22 -15.09 5.37
CA GLY A 186 21.81 -13.83 5.84
C GLY A 186 21.54 -12.66 4.89
N LEU A 187 20.63 -12.83 3.94
CA LEU A 187 20.31 -11.84 2.92
C LEU A 187 19.07 -11.06 3.36
N ASN A 188 19.27 -9.82 3.78
CA ASN A 188 18.18 -8.86 3.88
C ASN A 188 17.81 -8.48 2.45
N ILE A 189 16.60 -8.83 2.00
CA ILE A 189 16.06 -8.35 0.73
C ILE A 189 15.63 -6.90 0.89
#